data_AF-A0A8R2JWM5-F1
#
_entry.id   AF-A0A8R2JWM5-F1
#
_cell.length_a   1.000
_cell.length_b   1.000
_cell.length_c   1.000
_cell.angle_alpha   90.00
_cell.angle_beta   90.00
_cell.angle_gamma   90.00
#
_symmetry.space_group_name_H-M   'P 1'
#
loop_
_entity.id
_entity.type
_entity.pdbx_description
1 polymer ?
#
loop_
_entity_poly.entity_id
_entity_poly.type
_entity_poly.pdbx_seq_one_letter_code
_entity_poly.pdbx_strand_id
1 'polypeptide(L)'
;MDKMNERKRKGYMSASPKERLVEIMIQPEQNNLIIGKFTNNFTKKDSDAQWTSIALSLNSIPGGGVKCGADWKRAWSDLKTKTKNKNMLIKKYANKTGGGPSCPIMMNNVDDKIISVINPTTISGHQSVSESVVDFSIN
;
A
#
# COMPACT_ATOMS: atom_id res chain seq x y z
N MET A 1 22.31 8.32 -26.57
CA MET A 1 23.00 7.77 -25.38
C MET A 1 22.01 7.80 -24.23
N ASP A 2 21.17 6.76 -24.11
CA ASP A 2 20.16 6.65 -23.05
C ASP A 2 20.75 5.92 -21.84
N LYS A 3 20.97 6.65 -20.75
CA LYS A 3 21.36 6.06 -19.46
C LYS A 3 20.13 5.45 -18.81
N MET A 4 19.98 4.13 -18.93
CA MET A 4 19.01 3.37 -18.14
C MET A 4 19.33 3.54 -16.64
N ASN A 5 18.41 4.17 -15.92
CA ASN A 5 18.51 4.44 -14.48
C ASN A 5 18.31 3.15 -13.69
N GLU A 6 19.40 2.42 -13.43
CA GLU A 6 19.42 1.27 -12.54
C GLU A 6 19.11 1.70 -11.10
N ARG A 7 17.82 1.65 -10.72
CA ARG A 7 17.39 1.85 -9.33
C ARG A 7 17.88 0.66 -8.49
N LYS A 8 19.10 0.75 -7.95
CA LYS A 8 19.62 -0.21 -6.96
C LYS A 8 18.60 -0.32 -5.81
N ARG A 9 18.02 -1.52 -5.64
CA ARG A 9 17.04 -1.78 -4.58
C ARG A 9 17.77 -1.71 -3.23
N LYS A 10 17.49 -0.67 -2.42
CA LYS A 10 17.95 -0.60 -1.02
C LYS A 10 17.49 -1.88 -0.30
N GLY A 11 18.38 -2.47 0.50
CA GLY A 11 18.24 -3.81 1.10
C GLY A 11 16.91 -4.08 1.82
N TYR A 12 16.56 -5.37 1.90
CA TYR A 12 15.31 -5.85 2.50
C TYR A 12 15.21 -5.43 3.98
N MET A 13 14.19 -4.66 4.32
CA MET A 13 13.92 -4.21 5.69
C MET A 13 13.52 -5.42 6.57
N SER A 14 13.97 -5.46 7.83
CA SER A 14 13.55 -6.46 8.82
C SER A 14 12.04 -6.40 9.10
N ALA A 15 11.47 -7.44 9.71
CA ALA A 15 10.02 -7.53 9.93
C ALA A 15 9.51 -6.46 10.92
N SER A 16 10.26 -6.18 11.99
CA SER A 16 9.80 -5.31 13.08
C SER A 16 9.57 -3.83 12.70
N PRO A 17 10.41 -3.16 11.86
CA PRO A 17 10.12 -1.80 11.47
C PRO A 17 8.95 -1.69 10.47
N LYS A 18 8.68 -2.75 9.69
CA LYS A 18 7.52 -2.79 8.76
C LYS A 18 6.22 -2.88 9.53
N GLU A 19 6.16 -3.77 10.51
CA GLU A 19 4.98 -3.95 11.36
C GLU A 19 4.68 -2.66 12.12
N ARG A 20 5.73 -2.05 12.71
CA ARG A 20 5.58 -0.77 13.39
C ARG A 20 5.13 0.37 12.48
N LEU A 21 5.63 0.43 11.24
CA LEU A 21 5.15 1.40 10.25
C LEU A 21 3.64 1.24 10.00
N VAL A 22 3.16 -0.01 9.86
CA VAL A 22 1.73 -0.28 9.65
C VAL A 22 0.92 0.17 10.87
N GLU A 23 1.36 -0.15 12.09
CA GLU A 23 0.71 0.29 13.33
C GLU A 23 0.59 1.81 13.44
N ILE A 24 1.65 2.55 13.06
CA ILE A 24 1.60 4.01 13.07
C ILE A 24 0.65 4.52 11.98
N MET A 25 0.66 3.90 10.80
CA MET A 25 -0.21 4.31 9.69
C MET A 25 -1.69 4.10 9.98
N ILE A 26 -2.08 3.05 10.71
CA ILE A 26 -3.50 2.80 11.03
C ILE A 26 -4.09 3.79 12.05
N GLN A 27 -3.27 4.65 12.67
CA GLN A 27 -3.75 5.65 13.61
C GLN A 27 -4.54 6.76 12.88
N PRO A 28 -5.65 7.26 13.47
CA PRO A 28 -6.52 8.24 12.81
C PRO A 28 -5.81 9.56 12.46
N GLU A 29 -4.78 9.93 13.23
CA GLU A 29 -3.97 11.12 12.98
C GLU A 29 -3.24 11.08 11.63
N GLN A 30 -2.92 9.88 11.13
CA GLN A 30 -2.17 9.67 9.89
C GLN A 30 -3.08 9.52 8.66
N ASN A 31 -4.41 9.66 8.82
CA ASN A 31 -5.38 9.45 7.75
C ASN A 31 -5.11 10.31 6.51
N ASN A 32 -4.68 11.56 6.70
CA ASN A 32 -4.32 12.46 5.61
C ASN A 32 -3.14 11.93 4.76
N LEU A 33 -2.18 11.23 5.38
CA LEU A 33 -1.08 10.56 4.66
C LEU A 33 -1.54 9.34 3.87
N ILE A 34 -2.54 8.62 4.38
CA ILE A 34 -3.08 7.42 3.75
C ILE A 34 -3.87 7.79 2.49
N ILE A 35 -4.78 8.76 2.65
CA ILE A 35 -5.64 9.28 1.59
C ILE A 35 -4.80 10.01 0.53
N GLY A 36 -3.72 10.69 0.95
CA GLY A 36 -2.82 11.42 0.06
C GLY A 36 -3.45 12.66 -0.57
N LYS A 37 -4.55 13.16 0.00
CA LYS A 37 -5.21 14.40 -0.41
C LYS A 37 -4.68 15.55 0.43
N PHE A 38 -4.21 16.60 -0.23
CA PHE A 38 -3.93 17.86 0.42
C PHE A 38 -5.22 18.65 0.56
N THR A 39 -5.40 19.27 1.72
CA THR A 39 -6.56 20.12 2.05
C THR A 39 -6.04 21.47 2.51
N ASN A 40 -6.93 22.43 2.72
CA ASN A 40 -6.53 23.74 3.27
C ASN A 40 -5.88 23.62 4.67
N ASN A 41 -6.14 22.52 5.37
CA ASN A 41 -5.64 22.19 6.70
C ASN A 41 -4.53 21.15 6.68
N PHE A 42 -4.12 20.68 5.50
CA PHE A 42 -3.07 19.68 5.35
C PHE A 42 -2.26 19.93 4.08
N THR A 43 -1.11 20.56 4.26
CA THR A 43 -0.23 20.97 3.17
C THR A 43 0.87 19.93 2.91
N LYS A 44 1.64 20.16 1.84
CA LYS A 44 2.84 19.36 1.57
C LYS A 44 3.86 19.42 2.71
N LYS A 45 4.01 20.60 3.33
CA LYS A 45 4.91 20.81 4.47
C LYS A 45 4.49 19.96 5.67
N ASP A 46 3.19 19.91 5.96
CA ASP A 46 2.65 19.10 7.05
C ASP A 46 2.87 17.61 6.78
N SER A 47 2.65 17.16 5.54
CA SER A 47 2.95 15.79 5.15
C SER A 47 4.42 15.43 5.33
N ASP A 48 5.34 16.31 4.91
CA ASP A 48 6.78 16.06 5.04
C ASP A 48 7.24 16.07 6.50
N ALA A 49 6.66 16.95 7.33
CA ALA A 49 6.90 16.98 8.77
C ALA A 49 6.42 15.69 9.45
N GLN A 50 5.22 15.21 9.12
CA GLN A 50 4.71 13.95 9.65
C GLN A 50 5.58 12.75 9.21
N TRP A 51 5.96 12.66 7.94
CA TRP A 51 6.87 11.62 7.47
C TRP A 51 8.24 11.67 8.16
N THR A 52 8.72 12.85 8.51
CA THR A 52 9.95 13.02 9.28
C THR A 52 9.80 12.52 10.71
N SER A 53 8.69 12.85 11.38
CA SER A 53 8.37 12.33 12.72
C SER A 53 8.28 10.80 12.75
N ILE A 54 7.60 10.23 11.76
CA ILE A 54 7.50 8.77 11.58
C ILE A 54 8.89 8.15 11.39
N ALA A 55 9.74 8.78 10.57
CA ALA A 55 11.10 8.32 10.37
C ALA A 55 11.92 8.31 11.67
N LEU A 56 11.79 9.33 12.52
CA LEU A 56 12.47 9.37 13.82
C LEU A 56 11.98 8.24 14.73
N SER A 57 10.67 8.02 14.81
CA SER A 57 10.07 6.93 15.61
C SER A 57 10.56 5.56 15.15
N LEU A 58 10.61 5.32 13.83
CA LEU A 58 11.04 4.04 13.26
C LEU A 58 12.55 3.83 13.33
N ASN A 59 13.35 4.88 13.16
CA ASN A 59 14.81 4.80 13.27
C ASN A 59 15.28 4.61 14.72
N SER A 60 14.42 4.91 15.70
CA SER A 60 14.70 4.65 17.12
C SER A 60 14.63 3.16 17.47
N ILE A 61 14.14 2.30 16.58
CA ILE A 61 14.04 0.85 16.78
C ILE A 61 15.42 0.21 16.56
N PRO A 62 15.99 -0.48 17.58
CA PRO A 62 17.27 -1.17 17.43
C PRO A 62 17.22 -2.23 16.32
N GLY A 63 18.28 -2.31 15.52
CA GLY A 63 18.37 -3.27 14.40
C GLY A 63 17.57 -2.86 13.15
N GLY A 64 16.98 -1.66 13.14
CA GLY A 64 16.42 -1.04 11.94
C GLY A 64 17.46 -0.29 11.12
N GLY A 65 17.32 -0.29 9.79
CA GLY A 65 18.13 0.59 8.92
C GLY A 65 17.65 2.04 8.99
N VAL A 66 18.59 2.99 9.06
CA VAL A 66 18.27 4.43 9.11
C VAL A 66 17.75 4.90 7.75
N LYS A 67 16.52 5.41 7.74
CA LYS A 67 15.83 5.91 6.54
C LYS A 67 15.25 7.31 6.80
N CYS A 68 15.22 8.15 5.77
CA CYS A 68 14.54 9.45 5.86
C CYS A 68 13.03 9.32 5.62
N GLY A 69 12.27 10.39 5.91
CA GLY A 69 10.81 10.40 5.72
C GLY A 69 10.37 10.02 4.29
N ALA A 70 11.12 10.45 3.27
CA ALA A 70 10.83 10.10 1.88
C ALA A 70 11.04 8.59 1.58
N ASP A 71 12.05 7.97 2.17
CA ASP A 71 12.27 6.52 2.06
C ASP A 71 11.13 5.74 2.73
N TRP A 72 10.63 6.21 3.88
CA TRP A 72 9.50 5.61 4.58
C TRP A 72 8.17 5.79 3.84
N LYS A 73 7.95 6.97 3.24
CA LYS A 73 6.82 7.22 2.34
C LYS A 73 6.79 6.24 1.17
N ARG A 74 7.97 5.99 0.57
CA ARG A 74 8.11 5.01 -0.50
C ARG A 74 7.84 3.59 0.00
N ALA A 75 8.41 3.20 1.14
CA ALA A 75 8.16 1.89 1.73
C ALA A 75 6.67 1.65 1.99
N TRP A 76 5.95 2.65 2.50
CA TRP A 76 4.50 2.58 2.65
C TRP A 76 3.78 2.39 1.31
N SER A 77 4.17 3.15 0.28
CA SER A 77 3.58 3.04 -1.06
C SER A 77 3.80 1.65 -1.68
N ASP A 78 4.98 1.06 -1.49
CA ASP A 78 5.32 -0.30 -1.92
C ASP A 78 4.49 -1.34 -1.14
N LEU A 79 4.31 -1.18 0.17
CA LEU A 79 3.45 -2.04 1.01
C LEU A 79 2.00 -2.01 0.53
N LYS A 80 1.43 -0.81 0.28
CA LYS A 80 0.07 -0.68 -0.25
C LYS A 80 -0.08 -1.41 -1.58
N THR A 81 0.87 -1.22 -2.49
CA THR A 81 0.84 -1.85 -3.83
C THR A 81 0.93 -3.36 -3.75
N LYS A 82 1.87 -3.88 -2.94
CA LYS A 82 2.02 -5.33 -2.72
C LYS A 82 0.75 -5.95 -2.16
N THR A 83 0.15 -5.29 -1.17
CA THR A 83 -1.07 -5.76 -0.50
C THR A 83 -2.27 -5.75 -1.47
N LYS A 84 -2.44 -4.69 -2.25
CA LYS A 84 -3.48 -4.62 -3.29
C LYS A 84 -3.33 -5.72 -4.34
N ASN A 85 -2.12 -5.97 -4.81
CA ASN A 85 -1.85 -7.02 -5.77
C ASN A 85 -2.19 -8.40 -5.19
N LYS A 86 -1.84 -8.64 -3.93
CA LYS A 86 -2.20 -9.88 -3.23
C LYS A 86 -3.72 -10.07 -3.14
N ASN A 87 -4.45 -9.03 -2.73
CA ASN A 87 -5.91 -9.06 -2.66
C ASN A 87 -6.57 -9.24 -4.04
N MET A 88 -6.05 -8.57 -5.07
CA MET A 88 -6.49 -8.72 -6.46
C MET A 88 -6.32 -10.16 -6.94
N LEU A 89 -5.17 -10.78 -6.67
CA LEU A 89 -4.94 -12.18 -7.02
C LEU A 89 -5.95 -13.09 -6.32
N ILE A 90 -6.15 -12.93 -5.02
CA ILE A 90 -7.15 -13.72 -4.26
C ILE A 90 -8.55 -13.57 -4.88
N LYS A 91 -9.01 -12.33 -5.14
CA LYS A 91 -10.29 -12.07 -5.81
C LYS A 91 -10.37 -12.72 -7.20
N LYS A 92 -9.30 -12.60 -8.00
CA LYS A 92 -9.22 -13.21 -9.33
C LYS A 92 -9.31 -14.73 -9.25
N TYR A 93 -8.69 -15.37 -8.25
CA TYR A 93 -8.80 -16.81 -8.04
C TYR A 93 -10.21 -17.20 -7.59
N ALA A 94 -10.84 -16.45 -6.68
CA ALA A 94 -12.20 -16.71 -6.22
C ALA A 94 -13.25 -16.57 -7.35
N ASN A 95 -13.02 -15.65 -8.28
CA ASN A 95 -13.91 -15.41 -9.43
C ASN A 95 -13.65 -16.38 -10.61
N LYS A 96 -12.69 -17.31 -10.51
CA LYS A 96 -12.55 -18.38 -11.51
C LYS A 96 -13.65 -19.40 -11.27
N THR A 97 -14.44 -19.65 -12.29
CA THR A 97 -15.41 -20.76 -12.33
C THR A 97 -14.75 -22.01 -12.91
N GLY A 98 -15.15 -23.18 -12.40
CA GLY A 98 -14.53 -24.48 -12.71
C GLY A 98 -13.70 -24.96 -11.52
N GLY A 99 -14.00 -26.16 -11.00
CA GLY A 99 -13.52 -26.76 -9.74
C GLY A 99 -12.01 -27.01 -9.61
N GLY A 100 -11.20 -26.01 -9.92
CA GLY A 100 -9.77 -25.98 -9.71
C GLY A 100 -9.39 -25.81 -8.24
N PRO A 101 -8.09 -25.98 -7.93
CA PRO A 101 -7.62 -25.99 -6.56
C PRO A 101 -7.80 -24.64 -5.84
N SER A 102 -7.97 -24.72 -4.52
CA SER A 102 -8.09 -23.54 -3.65
C SER A 102 -6.88 -22.60 -3.79
N CYS A 103 -7.12 -21.29 -3.64
CA CYS A 103 -6.07 -20.28 -3.81
C CYS A 103 -4.94 -20.53 -2.78
N PRO A 104 -3.68 -20.70 -3.22
CA PRO A 104 -2.56 -20.95 -2.31
C PRO A 104 -2.09 -19.66 -1.60
N ILE A 105 -2.66 -18.50 -1.95
CA ILE A 105 -2.26 -17.19 -1.42
C ILE A 105 -3.14 -16.86 -0.21
N MET A 106 -2.56 -16.89 0.98
CA MET A 106 -3.23 -16.49 2.22
C MET A 106 -2.90 -15.04 2.57
N MET A 107 -3.89 -14.24 2.94
CA MET A 107 -3.66 -12.88 3.45
C MET A 107 -3.16 -12.94 4.89
N ASN A 108 -2.17 -12.11 5.24
CA ASN A 108 -1.64 -12.06 6.61
C ASN A 108 -2.39 -10.97 7.40
N ASN A 109 -2.44 -11.06 8.73
CA ASN A 109 -3.14 -10.07 9.57
C ASN A 109 -2.70 -8.61 9.31
N VAL A 110 -1.43 -8.41 8.98
CA VAL A 110 -0.87 -7.08 8.61
C VAL A 110 -1.42 -6.60 7.27
N ASP A 111 -1.56 -7.49 6.28
CA ASP A 111 -2.13 -7.17 4.97
C ASP A 111 -3.61 -6.77 5.12
N ASP A 112 -4.37 -7.46 5.96
CA ASP A 112 -5.79 -7.15 6.25
C ASP A 112 -5.94 -5.75 6.86
N LYS A 113 -5.09 -5.41 7.83
CA LYS A 113 -5.06 -4.07 8.45
C LYS A 113 -4.72 -2.97 7.46
N ILE A 114 -3.81 -3.24 6.52
CA ILE A 114 -3.48 -2.29 5.46
C ILE A 114 -4.69 -2.09 4.53
N ILE A 115 -5.41 -3.17 4.19
CA ILE A 115 -6.59 -3.10 3.31
C ILE A 115 -7.74 -2.36 3.95
N SER A 116 -8.00 -2.57 5.24
CA SER A 116 -9.10 -1.89 5.95
C SER A 116 -8.89 -0.38 6.04
N VAL A 117 -7.64 0.06 6.11
CA VAL A 117 -7.26 1.46 6.27
C VAL A 117 -7.11 2.20 4.95
N ILE A 118 -6.75 1.51 3.86
CA ILE A 118 -6.75 2.12 2.53
C ILE A 118 -8.19 2.29 2.05
N ASN A 119 -8.52 3.48 1.54
CA ASN A 119 -9.83 3.79 0.97
C ASN A 119 -10.41 2.62 0.15
N PRO A 120 -11.59 2.08 0.50
CA PRO A 120 -12.18 0.90 -0.14
C PRO A 120 -12.44 1.14 -1.63
N THR A 121 -12.72 2.38 -2.05
CA THR A 121 -12.85 2.78 -3.47
C THR A 121 -11.60 2.44 -4.29
N THR A 122 -10.41 2.43 -3.68
CA THR A 122 -9.17 2.09 -4.40
C THR A 122 -8.96 0.57 -4.50
N ILE A 123 -9.78 -0.24 -3.82
CA ILE A 123 -9.69 -1.70 -3.76
C ILE A 123 -10.85 -2.36 -4.51
N SER A 124 -12.04 -1.76 -4.50
CA SER A 124 -13.26 -2.28 -5.14
C SER A 124 -13.77 -1.44 -6.31
N GLY A 125 -13.15 -0.30 -6.61
CA GLY A 125 -13.74 0.68 -7.53
C GLY A 125 -14.88 1.45 -6.87
N HIS A 126 -15.56 2.29 -7.66
CA HIS A 126 -16.72 3.06 -7.20
C HIS A 126 -17.99 2.28 -7.54
N GLN A 127 -18.70 1.78 -6.52
CA GLN A 127 -19.89 0.92 -6.71
C GLN A 127 -21.02 1.59 -7.50
N SER A 128 -21.07 2.92 -7.57
CA SER A 128 -22.10 3.63 -8.34
C SER A 128 -21.81 3.69 -9.84
N VAL A 129 -20.66 3.19 -10.31
CA VAL A 129 -20.28 3.18 -11.71
C VAL A 129 -20.32 1.74 -12.19
N SER A 130 -21.36 1.39 -12.96
CA SER A 130 -21.45 0.10 -13.62
C SER A 130 -20.26 -0.09 -14.57
N GLU A 131 -19.64 -1.27 -14.52
CA GLU A 131 -18.60 -1.63 -15.48
C GLU A 131 -19.18 -1.66 -16.90
N SER A 132 -18.39 -1.24 -17.88
CA SER A 132 -18.84 -1.21 -19.28
C SER A 132 -18.96 -2.64 -19.81
N VAL A 133 -20.17 -3.03 -20.22
CA VAL A 133 -20.41 -4.35 -20.85
C VAL A 133 -19.89 -4.28 -22.28
N VAL A 134 -18.85 -5.05 -22.58
CA VAL A 134 -18.37 -5.22 -23.96
C VAL A 134 -19.05 -6.44 -24.54
N ASP A 135 -19.95 -6.23 -25.50
CA ASP A 135 -20.52 -7.32 -26.31
C ASP A 135 -19.63 -7.56 -27.53
N PHE A 136 -19.16 -8.79 -27.69
CA PHE A 136 -18.42 -9.22 -28.88
C PHE A 136 -19.37 -10.05 -29.73
N SER A 137 -20.19 -9.38 -30.52
CA SER A 137 -21.03 -10.05 -31.51
C SER A 137 -20.11 -10.67 -32.58
N ILE A 138 -20.01 -12.00 -32.60
CA ILE A 138 -19.32 -12.73 -33.66
C ILE A 138 -20.29 -12.78 -34.84
N ASN A 139 -19.87 -12.19 -35.97
CA ASN A 139 -20.59 -12.21 -37.25
C ASN A 139 -20.15 -13.42 -38.09
#